data_AF-A0A4P7PUL6-F1
#
_entry.id   AF-A0A4P7PUL6-F1
#
_cell.length_a   1.000
_cell.length_b   1.000
_cell.length_c   1.000
_cell.angle_alpha   90.00
_cell.angle_beta   90.00
_cell.angle_gamma   90.00
#
_symmetry.space_group_name_H-M   'P 1'
#
loop_
_entity.id
_entity.type
_entity.pdbx_description
1 polymer ?
#
loop_
_entity_poly.entity_id
_entity_poly.type
_entity_poly.pdbx_seq_one_letter_code
_entity_poly.pdbx_strand_id
1 'polypeptide(L)'
;MTKLFKFIAIAEGISYLVLFFNMLVIKRLNPELYKSLLFPIGMAHGLLFISYVVLAFIIWKNQKWTIKEFFIVQVASLLPFGTFYIEKKYLKHA
;
A
#
# COMPACT_ATOMS: atom_id res chain seq x y z
N MET A 1 13.30 -11.72 0.75
CA MET A 1 12.40 -10.98 -0.18
C MET A 1 11.02 -10.75 0.41
N THR A 2 10.46 -11.71 1.12
CA THR A 2 9.16 -11.63 1.82
C THR A 2 9.10 -10.55 2.90
N LYS A 3 10.16 -10.36 3.70
CA LYS A 3 10.27 -9.27 4.67
C LYS A 3 10.20 -7.88 4.03
N LEU A 4 10.84 -7.69 2.86
CA LEU A 4 10.79 -6.43 2.12
C LEU A 4 9.37 -6.18 1.59
N PHE A 5 8.72 -7.20 1.02
CA PHE A 5 7.34 -7.06 0.56
C PHE A 5 6.38 -6.73 1.71
N LYS A 6 6.52 -7.36 2.89
CA LYS A 6 5.76 -6.99 4.10
C LYS A 6 5.96 -5.53 4.47
N PHE A 7 7.21 -5.08 4.50
CA PHE A 7 7.53 -3.69 4.81
C PHE A 7 6.86 -2.73 3.81
N ILE A 8 6.98 -3.00 2.51
CA ILE A 8 6.34 -2.17 1.48
C ILE A 8 4.83 -2.23 1.58
N ALA A 9 4.22 -3.39 1.84
CA ALA A 9 2.77 -3.52 2.01
C ALA A 9 2.25 -2.69 3.19
N ILE A 10 2.94 -2.73 4.33
CA ILE A 10 2.57 -1.93 5.52
C ILE A 10 2.79 -0.44 5.24
N ALA A 11 3.94 -0.08 4.65
CA ALA A 11 4.25 1.32 4.33
C ALA A 11 3.27 1.91 3.32
N GLU A 12 2.86 1.14 2.31
CA GLU A 12 1.82 1.49 1.35
C GLU A 12 0.50 1.77 2.07
N GLY A 13 0.03 0.86 2.92
CA GLY A 13 -1.21 1.04 3.68
C GLY A 13 -1.16 2.27 4.59
N ILE A 14 -0.05 2.49 5.29
CA ILE A 14 0.16 3.70 6.11
C ILE A 14 0.13 4.96 5.23
N SER A 15 0.84 4.97 4.09
CA SER A 15 0.87 6.13 3.19
C SER A 15 -0.52 6.46 2.62
N TYR A 16 -1.35 5.44 2.39
CA TYR A 16 -2.74 5.62 1.98
C TYR A 16 -3.55 6.29 3.11
N LEU A 17 -3.44 5.82 4.35
CA LEU A 17 -4.11 6.44 5.50
C LEU A 17 -3.67 7.90 5.69
N VAL A 18 -2.39 8.20 5.47
CA VAL A 18 -1.86 9.58 5.52
C VAL A 18 -2.46 10.44 4.40
N LEU A 19 -2.61 9.92 3.17
CA LEU A 19 -3.32 10.62 2.09
C LEU A 19 -4.77 10.93 2.46
N PHE A 20 -5.49 9.96 3.01
CA PHE A 20 -6.86 10.18 3.48
C PHE A 20 -6.93 11.23 4.58
N PHE A 21 -6.02 11.17 5.56
CA PHE A 21 -5.95 12.16 6.62
C PHE A 21 -5.70 13.57 6.06
N ASN A 22 -4.77 13.72 5.11
CA ASN A 22 -4.50 14.99 4.45
C ASN A 22 -5.75 15.52 3.71
N MET A 23 -6.48 14.63 3.03
CA MET A 23 -7.66 15.00 2.24
C MET A 23 -8.92 15.29 3.09
N LEU A 24 -9.15 14.55 4.17
CA LEU A 24 -10.36 14.66 4.98
C LEU A 24 -10.23 15.68 6.11
N VAL A 25 -9.05 15.79 6.72
CA VAL A 25 -8.81 16.65 7.90
C VAL A 25 -8.06 17.92 7.49
N ILE A 26 -6.83 17.79 6.97
CA ILE A 26 -5.96 18.96 6.70
C ILE A 26 -6.59 19.89 5.67
N LYS A 27 -7.19 19.36 4.61
CA LYS A 27 -7.88 20.16 3.59
C LYS A 27 -8.93 21.13 4.18
N ARG A 28 -9.62 20.73 5.25
CA ARG A 28 -10.64 21.58 5.90
C ARG A 28 -10.03 22.60 6.86
N LEU A 29 -8.97 22.21 7.58
CA LEU A 29 -8.33 23.06 8.59
C LEU A 29 -7.36 24.08 8.00
N ASN A 30 -6.57 23.68 7.00
CA ASN A 30 -5.57 24.51 6.36
C ASN A 30 -5.39 24.11 4.88
N PRO A 31 -6.12 24.77 3.96
CA PRO A 31 -6.06 24.47 2.53
C PRO A 31 -4.68 24.71 1.88
N GLU A 32 -3.88 25.65 2.39
CA GLU A 32 -2.53 25.90 1.86
C GLU A 32 -1.57 24.77 2.23
N LEU A 33 -1.59 24.34 3.49
CA LEU A 33 -0.82 23.19 3.97
C LEU A 33 -1.23 21.90 3.24
N TYR A 34 -2.52 21.71 3.00
CA TYR A 34 -2.99 20.57 2.20
C TYR A 34 -2.31 20.52 0.83
N LYS A 35 -2.22 21.65 0.12
CA LYS A 35 -1.61 21.72 -1.22
C LYS A 35 -0.12 21.40 -1.18
N SER A 36 0.62 21.92 -0.20
CA SER A 36 2.05 21.67 -0.07
C SER A 36 2.37 20.21 0.30
N LEU A 37 1.51 19.57 1.09
CA LEU A 37 1.65 18.16 1.49
C LEU A 37 1.15 17.17 0.44
N LEU A 38 0.20 17.55 -0.41
CA LEU A 38 -0.42 16.65 -1.39
C LEU A 38 0.59 16.03 -2.35
N PHE A 39 1.49 16.85 -2.93
CA PHE A 39 2.49 16.36 -3.88
C PHE A 39 3.49 15.37 -3.27
N PRO A 40 4.22 15.69 -2.18
CA PRO A 40 5.20 14.76 -1.62
C PRO A 40 4.57 13.46 -1.09
N ILE A 41 3.40 13.56 -0.42
CA ILE A 41 2.71 12.37 0.10
C ILE A 41 2.18 11.52 -1.07
N GLY A 42 1.59 12.14 -2.08
CA GLY A 42 1.08 11.46 -3.26
C GLY A 42 2.17 10.74 -4.04
N MET A 43 3.32 11.39 -4.23
CA MET A 43 4.49 10.78 -4.89
C MET A 43 5.05 9.61 -4.08
N ALA A 44 5.20 9.76 -2.76
CA ALA A 44 5.68 8.69 -1.89
C ALA A 44 4.74 7.48 -1.93
N HIS A 45 3.43 7.71 -1.84
CA HIS A 45 2.42 6.65 -1.95
C HIS A 45 2.45 5.97 -3.32
N GLY A 46 2.51 6.73 -4.42
CA GLY A 46 2.58 6.17 -5.78
C GLY A 46 3.81 5.28 -5.99
N LEU A 47 4.97 5.69 -5.47
CA LEU A 47 6.18 4.86 -5.51
C LEU A 47 6.02 3.57 -4.70
N LEU A 48 5.42 3.64 -3.51
CA LEU A 48 5.13 2.47 -2.68
C LEU A 48 4.16 1.51 -3.36
N PHE A 49 3.10 2.03 -4.00
CA PHE A 49 2.13 1.25 -4.77
C PHE A 49 2.78 0.52 -5.95
N ILE A 50 3.59 1.21 -6.76
CA ILE A 50 4.32 0.57 -7.87
C ILE A 50 5.26 -0.51 -7.34
N SER A 51 6.00 -0.21 -6.26
CA SER A 51 6.91 -1.17 -5.63
C SER A 51 6.16 -2.39 -5.11
N TYR A 52 4.98 -2.20 -4.53
CA TYR A 52 4.11 -3.29 -4.08
C TYR A 52 3.72 -4.20 -5.24
N VAL A 53 3.21 -3.63 -6.33
CA VAL A 53 2.78 -4.37 -7.52
C VAL A 53 3.93 -5.19 -8.12
N VAL A 54 5.10 -4.58 -8.29
CA VAL A 54 6.28 -5.24 -8.86
C VAL A 54 6.76 -6.37 -7.94
N LEU A 55 6.88 -6.11 -6.63
CA LEU A 55 7.31 -7.13 -5.69
C LEU A 55 6.31 -8.28 -5.57
N ALA A 56 5.00 -7.99 -5.59
CA ALA A 56 3.95 -9.01 -5.60
C ALA A 56 4.12 -9.95 -6.81
N PHE A 57 4.41 -9.42 -7.99
CA PHE A 57 4.66 -10.21 -9.19
C PHE A 57 5.92 -11.09 -9.07
N ILE A 58 6.99 -10.55 -8.48
CA ILE A 58 8.26 -11.27 -8.28
C ILE A 58 8.08 -12.43 -7.28
N ILE A 59 7.38 -12.20 -6.17
CA ILE A 59 7.20 -13.23 -5.12
C ILE A 59 6.06 -14.20 -5.43
N TRP A 60 5.21 -13.90 -6.44
CA TRP A 60 4.02 -14.68 -6.77
C TRP A 60 4.32 -16.18 -6.88
N LYS A 61 5.32 -16.55 -7.69
CA LYS A 61 5.72 -17.97 -7.87
C LYS A 61 6.27 -18.58 -6.58
N ASN A 62 7.04 -17.83 -5.81
CA ASN A 62 7.64 -18.29 -4.56
C ASN A 62 6.60 -18.53 -3.46
N GLN A 63 5.51 -17.75 -3.46
CA GLN A 63 4.40 -17.89 -2.52
C GLN A 63 3.36 -18.94 -2.94
N LYS A 64 3.53 -19.56 -4.12
CA LYS A 64 2.59 -20.53 -4.71
C LYS A 64 1.15 -20.01 -4.76
N TRP A 65 0.95 -18.69 -4.88
CA TRP A 65 -0.40 -18.13 -4.96
C TRP A 65 -1.06 -18.54 -6.28
N THR A 66 -2.33 -18.90 -6.21
CA THR A 66 -3.19 -19.03 -7.40
C THR A 66 -3.40 -17.67 -8.06
N ILE A 67 -3.84 -17.67 -9.32
CA ILE A 67 -4.17 -16.42 -10.05
C ILE A 67 -5.22 -15.60 -9.27
N LYS A 68 -6.19 -16.27 -8.61
CA LYS A 68 -7.20 -15.61 -7.78
C LYS A 68 -6.59 -14.90 -6.58
N GLU A 69 -5.68 -15.55 -5.87
CA GLU A 69 -4.99 -14.96 -4.71
C GLU A 69 -4.09 -13.80 -5.12
N PHE A 70 -3.35 -13.94 -6.23
CA PHE A 70 -2.59 -12.83 -6.79
C PHE A 70 -3.49 -11.63 -7.08
N PHE A 71 -4.67 -11.85 -7.70
CA PHE A 71 -5.61 -10.76 -7.95
C PHE A 71 -6.15 -10.12 -6.66
N ILE A 72 -6.44 -10.92 -5.64
CA ILE A 72 -6.86 -10.43 -4.31
C ILE A 72 -5.76 -9.56 -3.69
N VAL A 73 -4.50 -9.98 -3.76
CA VAL A 73 -3.34 -9.22 -3.27
C VAL A 73 -3.25 -7.86 -3.98
N GLN A 74 -3.38 -7.84 -5.31
CA GLN A 74 -3.36 -6.60 -6.08
C GLN A 74 -4.52 -5.66 -5.73
N VAL A 75 -5.75 -6.17 -5.69
CA VAL A 75 -6.93 -5.36 -5.35
C VAL A 75 -6.88 -4.85 -3.92
N ALA A 76 -6.31 -5.63 -3.01
CA ALA A 76 -6.15 -5.23 -1.61
C ALA A 76 -5.26 -3.99 -1.44
N SER A 77 -4.33 -3.72 -2.36
CA SER A 77 -3.55 -2.47 -2.35
C SER A 77 -4.33 -1.22 -2.74
N LEU A 78 -5.50 -1.38 -3.35
CA LEU A 78 -6.38 -0.24 -3.68
C LEU A 78 -7.25 0.18 -2.49
N LEU A 79 -7.31 -0.65 -1.45
CA LEU A 79 -8.09 -0.41 -0.25
C LEU A 79 -7.16 -0.07 0.92
N PRO A 80 -7.43 1.00 1.69
CA PRO A 80 -6.53 1.49 2.74
C PRO A 80 -6.23 0.46 3.84
N PHE A 81 -7.09 -0.56 4.00
CA PHE A 81 -6.93 -1.64 4.97
C PHE A 81 -6.62 -3.00 4.34
N GLY A 82 -6.63 -3.09 3.01
CA GLY A 82 -6.46 -4.36 2.32
C GLY A 82 -5.04 -4.91 2.47
N THR A 83 -4.02 -4.06 2.42
CA THR A 83 -2.62 -4.50 2.60
C THR A 83 -2.33 -5.07 3.98
N PHE A 84 -2.95 -4.55 5.04
CA PHE A 84 -2.88 -5.12 6.39
C PHE A 84 -3.52 -6.52 6.46
N TYR A 85 -4.64 -6.73 5.77
CA TYR A 85 -5.27 -8.05 5.68
C TYR A 85 -4.38 -9.05 4.92
N ILE A 86 -3.77 -8.59 3.81
CA ILE A 86 -2.86 -9.42 3.03
C ILE A 86 -1.64 -9.83 3.85
N GLU A 87 -1.06 -8.91 4.60
CA GLU A 87 0.06 -9.20 5.49
C GLU A 87 -0.29 -10.30 6.48
N LYS A 88 -1.42 -10.15 7.18
CA LYS A 88 -1.86 -11.10 8.22
C LYS A 88 -2.24 -12.47 7.67
N LYS A 89 -2.83 -12.54 6.47
CA LYS A 89 -3.37 -13.79 5.90
C LYS A 89 -2.37 -14.52 5.00
N TYR A 90 -1.68 -13.80 4.13
CA TYR A 90 -0.86 -14.38 3.07
C TYR A 90 0.64 -14.30 3.35
N LEU A 91 1.07 -13.44 4.29
CA LEU A 91 2.50 -13.27 4.62
C LEU A 91 2.85 -13.79 6.02
N LYS A 92 1.91 -14.38 6.76
CA LYS A 92 2.09 -14.79 8.18
C LYS A 92 3.30 -15.69 8.46
N HIS A 93 3.76 -16.46 7.47
CA HIS A 93 4.88 -17.42 7.59
C HIS A 93 6.11 -17.07 6.74
N ALA A 94 6.18 -15.83 6.25
CA ALA A 94 7.18 -15.38 5.29
C ALA A 94 8.31 -14.54 5.90
#